data_AF-A0A1E5WMB2-F1
#
_entry.id   AF-A0A1E5WMB2-F1
#
_cell.length_a   1.000
_cell.length_b   1.000
_cell.length_c   1.000
_cell.angle_alpha   90.00
_cell.angle_beta   90.00
_cell.angle_gamma   90.00
#
_symmetry.space_group_name_H-M   'P 1'
#
loop_
_entity.id
_entity.type
_entity.pdbx_description
1 polymer ?
#
loop_
_entity_poly.entity_id
_entity_poly.type
_entity_poly.pdbx_seq_one_letter_code
_entity_poly.pdbx_strand_id
1 'polypeptide(L)'
;MKSSGGSMGTSPTVLLAMLVAGLAATATAAAARPCDTDAIRLPSSGGGGAGGRPWECCDIIVRDPIFRPPRWQCNDVVAECSANCHQCEEAPGGGGYICRDWITSLFEPPVCTPRPWDCCDNAVCTRQYIPYCQCADKVESCPSNCKECGQVESDPPRYRCLDQFHGYPGPKCTPWISKGN
;
A
#
# COMPACT_ATOMS: atom_id res chain seq x y z
N MET A 1 -30.99 -47.91 52.21
CA MET A 1 -30.13 -47.62 51.04
C MET A 1 -28.93 -48.54 51.17
N LYS A 2 -28.91 -49.67 50.44
CA LYS A 2 -27.94 -50.74 50.68
C LYS A 2 -27.62 -51.49 49.38
N SER A 3 -26.31 -51.54 49.09
CA SER A 3 -25.56 -52.55 48.30
C SER A 3 -25.90 -52.68 46.81
N SER A 4 -25.01 -53.06 45.89
CA SER A 4 -23.60 -53.52 45.80
C SER A 4 -23.29 -53.48 44.28
N GLY A 5 -22.08 -53.32 43.73
CA GLY A 5 -20.89 -54.17 43.82
C GLY A 5 -20.64 -54.91 42.48
N GLY A 6 -19.36 -55.03 42.06
CA GLY A 6 -18.84 -55.93 41.00
C GLY A 6 -18.47 -55.23 39.67
N SER A 7 -17.20 -54.96 39.33
CA SER A 7 -16.10 -55.85 38.88
C SER A 7 -16.35 -56.55 37.54
N MET A 8 -15.45 -56.34 36.56
CA MET A 8 -14.53 -57.35 35.99
C MET A 8 -14.12 -56.97 34.55
N GLY A 9 -12.81 -56.91 34.29
CA GLY A 9 -12.24 -56.75 32.93
C GLY A 9 -12.06 -58.08 32.21
N THR A 10 -11.96 -58.07 30.88
CA THR A 10 -11.29 -59.08 30.02
C THR A 10 -11.02 -58.49 28.62
N SER A 11 -9.86 -58.81 28.03
CA SER A 11 -9.39 -58.50 26.66
C SER A 11 -9.91 -59.56 25.63
N PRO A 12 -9.28 -59.80 24.47
CA PRO A 12 -9.04 -59.03 23.22
C PRO A 12 -9.74 -59.71 21.99
N THR A 13 -9.27 -59.43 20.76
CA THR A 13 -9.54 -60.09 19.43
C THR A 13 -10.73 -59.59 18.59
N VAL A 14 -10.48 -58.84 17.50
CA VAL A 14 -10.25 -59.26 16.08
C VAL A 14 -11.48 -59.91 15.45
N LEU A 15 -12.08 -59.26 14.44
CA LEU A 15 -12.58 -59.92 13.22
C LEU A 15 -12.81 -58.89 12.10
N LEU A 16 -12.38 -59.31 10.92
CA LEU A 16 -12.26 -58.61 9.65
C LEU A 16 -13.51 -58.88 8.79
N ALA A 17 -13.73 -57.97 7.83
CA ALA A 17 -14.51 -58.10 6.58
C ALA A 17 -16.04 -57.90 6.65
N MET A 18 -16.53 -56.96 5.84
CA MET A 18 -17.14 -57.28 4.55
C MET A 18 -17.38 -56.00 3.74
N LEU A 19 -16.92 -56.03 2.48
CA LEU A 19 -17.17 -55.05 1.44
C LEU A 19 -18.66 -54.98 1.09
N VAL A 20 -19.21 -53.77 1.00
CA VAL A 20 -20.37 -53.50 0.15
C VAL A 20 -20.02 -52.33 -0.75
N ALA A 21 -19.83 -52.64 -2.03
CA ALA A 21 -19.69 -51.67 -3.10
C ALA A 21 -21.03 -50.96 -3.31
N GLY A 22 -21.12 -49.70 -2.86
CA GLY A 22 -22.20 -48.79 -3.20
C GLY A 22 -21.73 -47.83 -4.28
N LEU A 23 -22.17 -48.05 -5.53
CA LEU A 23 -22.03 -47.11 -6.63
C LEU A 23 -22.91 -45.88 -6.32
N ALA A 24 -22.28 -44.79 -5.85
CA ALA A 24 -22.90 -43.48 -5.83
C ALA A 24 -22.11 -42.57 -6.79
N ALA A 25 -22.68 -42.31 -7.96
CA ALA A 25 -22.19 -41.30 -8.88
C ALA A 25 -22.41 -39.91 -8.25
N THR A 26 -21.43 -39.44 -7.49
CA THR A 26 -21.33 -38.02 -7.13
C THR A 26 -20.60 -37.32 -8.26
N ALA A 27 -21.31 -36.41 -8.94
CA ALA A 27 -20.68 -35.43 -9.81
C ALA A 27 -19.82 -34.50 -8.92
N THR A 28 -18.57 -34.88 -8.70
CA THR A 28 -17.57 -33.98 -8.17
C THR A 28 -17.24 -32.99 -9.28
N ALA A 29 -17.64 -31.73 -9.07
CA ALA A 29 -17.01 -30.61 -9.74
C ALA A 29 -15.50 -30.84 -9.67
N ALA A 30 -14.82 -30.72 -10.81
CA ALA A 30 -13.37 -30.70 -10.86
C ALA A 30 -12.91 -29.59 -9.91
N ALA A 31 -12.54 -29.97 -8.69
CA ALA A 31 -11.69 -29.16 -7.85
C ALA A 31 -10.40 -29.08 -8.63
N ALA A 32 -10.27 -27.99 -9.39
CA ALA A 32 -9.01 -27.54 -9.90
C ALA A 32 -8.04 -27.65 -8.72
N ARG A 33 -7.01 -28.46 -8.91
CA ARG A 33 -5.85 -28.52 -8.01
C ARG A 33 -5.56 -27.09 -7.58
N PRO A 34 -5.42 -26.77 -6.28
CA PRO A 34 -4.77 -25.53 -5.93
C PRO A 34 -3.41 -25.64 -6.61
N CYS A 35 -3.24 -24.84 -7.65
CA CYS A 35 -1.92 -24.60 -8.19
C CYS A 35 -1.21 -24.04 -6.97
N ASP A 36 -0.29 -24.83 -6.45
CA ASP A 36 0.74 -24.39 -5.53
C ASP A 36 1.60 -23.41 -6.33
N THR A 37 0.99 -22.27 -6.62
CA THR A 37 1.73 -21.06 -6.90
C THR A 37 2.18 -20.64 -5.52
N ASP A 38 3.36 -21.11 -5.14
CA ASP A 38 4.39 -20.19 -4.68
C ASP A 38 4.53 -19.07 -5.72
N ALA A 39 3.49 -18.22 -5.79
CA ALA A 39 3.61 -16.88 -6.24
C ALA A 39 4.46 -16.26 -5.14
N ILE A 40 5.78 -16.41 -5.31
CA ILE A 40 6.77 -15.51 -4.75
C ILE A 40 6.23 -14.13 -5.12
N ARG A 41 5.52 -13.52 -4.17
CA ARG A 41 5.14 -12.12 -4.26
C ARG A 41 6.45 -11.38 -4.20
N LEU A 42 7.01 -11.11 -5.38
CA LEU A 42 7.99 -10.06 -5.54
C LEU A 42 7.32 -8.81 -4.96
N PRO A 43 7.88 -8.18 -3.91
CA PRO A 43 7.36 -6.91 -3.46
C PRO A 43 7.45 -5.97 -4.65
N SER A 44 6.32 -5.40 -5.04
CA SER A 44 6.25 -4.30 -5.99
C SER A 44 6.83 -3.05 -5.33
N SER A 45 8.13 -3.06 -5.05
CA SER A 45 8.87 -1.90 -4.60
C SER A 45 10.23 -1.93 -5.29
N GLY A 46 10.41 -0.99 -6.22
CA GLY A 46 11.67 -0.80 -6.90
C GLY A 46 12.79 -0.50 -5.89
N GLY A 47 13.89 -1.24 -6.01
CA GLY A 47 15.24 -0.84 -5.63
C GLY A 47 15.49 -0.54 -4.15
N GLY A 48 15.83 -1.56 -3.38
CA GLY A 48 16.50 -1.44 -2.07
C GLY A 48 17.03 -2.81 -1.66
N GLY A 49 18.28 -2.90 -1.24
CA GLY A 49 18.99 -4.17 -0.96
C GLY A 49 18.37 -5.03 0.15
N ALA A 50 19.07 -6.11 0.50
CA ALA A 50 18.58 -7.22 1.36
C ALA A 50 18.19 -6.86 2.83
N GLY A 51 18.15 -5.59 3.20
CA GLY A 51 17.50 -5.10 4.41
C GLY A 51 16.24 -4.35 4.00
N GLY A 52 15.09 -4.69 4.57
CA GLY A 52 13.81 -4.07 4.20
C GLY A 52 13.87 -2.55 4.27
N ARG A 53 12.95 -1.88 3.56
CA ARG A 53 12.93 -0.40 3.55
C ARG A 53 12.47 0.12 4.92
N PRO A 54 12.97 1.27 5.38
CA PRO A 54 12.54 1.90 6.63
C PRO A 54 11.07 2.36 6.59
N TRP A 55 10.49 2.51 5.40
CA TRP A 55 9.06 2.74 5.16
C TRP A 55 8.64 2.19 3.79
N GLU A 56 7.37 1.77 3.68
CA GLU A 56 6.80 1.24 2.45
C GLU A 56 6.31 2.37 1.53
N CYS A 57 5.61 3.34 2.12
CA CYS A 57 5.08 4.54 1.49
C CYS A 57 5.42 5.79 2.34
N CYS A 58 5.20 6.99 1.80
CA CYS A 58 5.41 8.23 2.55
C CYS A 58 4.54 9.40 2.03
N ASP A 59 3.79 10.07 2.91
CA ASP A 59 2.97 11.23 2.55
C ASP A 59 3.73 12.57 2.70
N ILE A 60 4.64 12.67 3.67
CA ILE A 60 5.45 13.86 3.98
C ILE A 60 6.90 13.58 3.59
N ILE A 61 7.18 13.68 2.29
CA ILE A 61 8.49 13.35 1.76
C ILE A 61 9.43 14.56 1.65
N VAL A 62 10.69 14.36 2.03
CA VAL A 62 11.77 15.32 1.80
C VAL A 62 12.78 14.71 0.84
N ARG A 63 13.10 15.47 -0.22
CA ARG A 63 14.15 15.14 -1.17
C ARG A 63 15.40 15.94 -0.86
N ASP A 64 16.55 15.27 -0.80
CA ASP A 64 17.85 15.92 -0.85
C ASP A 64 18.25 16.14 -2.33
N PRO A 65 18.27 17.38 -2.84
CA PRO A 65 18.54 17.66 -4.23
C PRO A 65 20.02 17.58 -4.60
N ILE A 66 20.93 17.51 -3.61
CA ILE A 66 22.38 17.64 -3.82
C ILE A 66 22.98 16.31 -4.31
N PHE A 67 22.43 15.18 -3.88
CA PHE A 67 22.97 13.86 -4.19
C PHE A 67 22.35 13.25 -5.45
N ARG A 68 23.18 12.57 -6.25
CA ARG A 68 22.74 11.75 -7.40
C ARG A 68 23.25 10.31 -7.25
N PRO A 69 22.37 9.29 -7.26
CA PRO A 69 20.89 9.38 -7.29
C PRO A 69 20.30 10.09 -6.05
N PRO A 70 19.07 10.64 -6.14
CA PRO A 70 18.51 11.45 -5.05
C PRO A 70 18.33 10.63 -3.77
N ARG A 71 18.47 11.31 -2.63
CA ARG A 71 18.11 10.75 -1.33
C ARG A 71 16.75 11.26 -0.89
N TRP A 72 16.01 10.39 -0.21
CA TRP A 72 14.65 10.61 0.25
C TRP A 72 14.55 10.30 1.73
N GLN A 73 13.87 11.14 2.48
CA GLN A 73 13.52 10.94 3.88
C GLN A 73 12.00 11.03 4.03
N CYS A 74 11.44 10.15 4.85
CA CYS A 74 10.03 10.21 5.19
C CYS A 74 9.80 10.86 6.55
N ASN A 75 8.94 11.88 6.59
CA ASN A 75 8.59 12.59 7.81
C ASN A 75 7.16 12.30 8.29
N ASP A 76 6.59 11.16 7.88
CA ASP A 76 5.30 10.69 8.39
C ASP A 76 5.40 10.42 9.88
N VAL A 77 4.39 10.86 10.63
CA VAL A 77 4.24 10.53 12.05
C VAL A 77 3.49 9.21 12.15
N VAL A 78 4.19 8.20 12.65
CA VAL A 78 3.67 6.83 12.83
C VAL A 78 3.55 6.49 14.31
N ALA A 79 2.67 5.56 14.67
CA ALA A 79 2.54 5.11 16.06
C ALA A 79 3.79 4.36 16.55
N GLU A 80 4.46 3.64 15.64
CA GLU A 80 5.69 2.90 15.90
C GLU A 80 6.54 2.87 14.61
N CYS A 81 7.86 2.97 14.74
CA CYS A 81 8.76 2.89 13.59
C CYS A 81 8.87 1.46 13.07
N SER A 82 9.11 1.33 11.75
CA SER A 82 9.53 0.07 11.15
C SER A 82 10.78 -0.49 11.84
N ALA A 83 10.85 -1.82 11.99
CA ALA A 83 12.06 -2.48 12.48
C ALA A 83 13.30 -2.22 11.61
N ASN A 84 13.11 -1.81 10.35
CA ASN A 84 14.18 -1.43 9.44
C ASN A 84 14.55 0.06 9.53
N CYS A 85 13.92 0.83 10.41
CA CYS A 85 14.32 2.20 10.70
C CYS A 85 15.43 2.20 11.76
N HIS A 86 16.61 2.71 11.41
CA HIS A 86 17.74 2.77 12.32
C HIS A 86 17.69 3.99 13.25
N GLN A 87 17.11 5.11 12.80
CA GLN A 87 16.96 6.34 13.59
C GLN A 87 15.49 6.69 13.78
N CYS A 88 14.88 6.12 14.83
CA CYS A 88 13.51 6.41 15.21
C CYS A 88 13.48 7.49 16.31
N GLU A 89 12.80 8.61 16.05
CA GLU A 89 12.72 9.74 16.98
C GLU A 89 11.26 10.11 17.26
N GLU A 90 10.97 10.64 18.44
CA GLU A 90 9.63 11.19 18.73
C GLU A 90 9.36 12.40 17.82
N ALA A 91 8.14 12.50 17.30
CA ALA A 91 7.74 13.60 16.44
C ALA A 91 7.83 14.93 17.20
N PRO A 92 8.37 16.01 16.61
CA PRO A 92 8.46 17.32 17.28
C PRO A 92 7.11 17.89 17.73
N GLY A 93 6.02 17.51 17.05
CA GLY A 93 4.64 17.87 17.42
C GLY A 93 3.98 16.90 18.41
N GLY A 94 4.71 15.90 18.89
CA GLY A 94 4.18 14.78 19.68
C GLY A 94 3.28 13.85 18.85
N GLY A 95 2.70 12.85 19.52
CA GLY A 95 1.68 11.97 18.92
C GLY A 95 2.21 10.80 18.08
N GLY A 96 3.51 10.54 18.12
CA GLY A 96 4.12 9.38 17.45
C GLY A 96 5.61 9.55 17.22
N TYR A 97 6.13 8.79 16.27
CA TYR A 97 7.54 8.73 15.91
C TYR A 97 7.74 9.04 14.42
N ILE A 98 8.94 9.49 14.09
CA ILE A 98 9.39 9.76 12.73
C ILE A 98 10.67 8.97 12.49
N CYS A 99 10.76 8.30 11.34
CA CYS A 99 12.00 7.67 10.91
C CYS A 99 12.93 8.67 10.23
N ARG A 100 14.15 8.84 10.73
CA ARG A 100 15.15 9.78 10.20
C ARG A 100 16.11 9.20 9.19
N ASP A 101 15.98 7.92 8.86
CA ASP A 101 16.81 7.30 7.84
C ASP A 101 16.68 8.05 6.51
N TRP A 102 17.69 7.91 5.66
CA TRP A 102 17.67 8.40 4.29
C TRP A 102 17.82 7.22 3.36
N ILE A 103 16.91 7.07 2.40
CA ILE A 103 17.04 6.06 1.35
C ILE A 103 17.56 6.70 0.08
N THR A 104 18.38 5.96 -0.65
CA THR A 104 18.89 6.39 -1.96
C THR A 104 18.10 5.68 -3.04
N SER A 105 17.37 6.42 -3.88
CA SER A 105 16.49 5.84 -4.91
C SER A 105 16.37 6.77 -6.11
N LEU A 106 16.32 6.21 -7.32
CA LEU A 106 16.02 6.97 -8.53
C LEU A 106 14.56 7.45 -8.58
N PHE A 107 13.66 6.70 -7.93
CA PHE A 107 12.24 6.97 -7.93
C PHE A 107 11.81 7.60 -6.62
N GLU A 108 10.89 8.57 -6.72
CA GLU A 108 10.15 9.07 -5.57
C GLU A 108 9.35 7.91 -4.94
N PRO A 109 9.44 7.71 -3.61
CA PRO A 109 8.61 6.78 -2.87
C PRO A 109 7.12 6.91 -3.18
N PRO A 110 6.36 5.80 -3.17
CA PRO A 110 4.91 5.88 -3.29
C PRO A 110 4.33 6.62 -2.09
N VAL A 111 3.25 7.38 -2.31
CA VAL A 111 2.48 8.00 -1.22
C VAL A 111 1.56 6.97 -0.57
N CYS A 112 1.32 7.11 0.74
CA CYS A 112 0.43 6.23 1.48
C CYS A 112 -1.03 6.57 1.18
N THR A 113 -1.33 7.86 1.12
CA THR A 113 -2.65 8.37 0.77
C THR A 113 -2.65 8.73 -0.73
N PRO A 114 -3.40 7.99 -1.58
CA PRO A 114 -3.46 8.31 -3.00
C PRO A 114 -4.04 9.72 -3.19
N ARG A 115 -3.33 10.52 -3.98
CA ARG A 115 -3.81 11.84 -4.41
C ARG A 115 -5.05 11.68 -5.31
N PRO A 116 -5.85 12.73 -5.54
CA PRO A 116 -6.89 12.74 -6.57
C PRO A 116 -6.35 12.87 -8.01
N TRP A 117 -5.04 13.10 -8.16
CA TRP A 117 -4.34 13.25 -9.44
C TRP A 117 -2.96 12.58 -9.41
N ASP A 118 -2.47 12.17 -10.58
CA ASP A 118 -1.18 11.48 -10.72
C ASP A 118 0.02 12.45 -10.68
N CYS A 119 -0.13 13.61 -11.31
CA CYS A 119 0.83 14.72 -11.36
C CYS A 119 0.06 16.05 -11.34
N CYS A 120 0.74 17.16 -11.02
CA CYS A 120 0.10 18.47 -11.02
C CYS A 120 1.05 19.64 -11.37
N ASP A 121 0.85 20.26 -12.53
CA ASP A 121 1.58 21.44 -12.99
C ASP A 121 1.14 22.72 -12.28
N ASN A 122 -0.16 22.89 -12.00
CA ASN A 122 -0.72 24.07 -11.36
C ASN A 122 -1.36 23.73 -10.00
N ALA A 123 -0.53 23.38 -9.02
CA ALA A 123 -0.98 23.11 -7.67
C ALA A 123 -1.26 24.40 -6.88
N VAL A 124 -2.41 24.47 -6.21
CA VAL A 124 -2.78 25.55 -5.29
C VAL A 124 -2.85 24.97 -3.88
N CYS A 125 -1.99 25.44 -2.98
CA CYS A 125 -1.80 24.86 -1.66
C CYS A 125 -1.88 25.91 -0.54
N THR A 126 -2.35 25.50 0.64
CA THR A 126 -2.22 26.32 1.86
C THR A 126 -0.75 26.42 2.29
N ARG A 127 -0.43 27.34 3.23
CA ARG A 127 0.95 27.59 3.69
C ARG A 127 1.35 26.80 4.95
N GLN A 128 0.63 25.74 5.27
CA GLN A 128 0.92 24.89 6.43
C GLN A 128 2.06 23.90 6.12
N TYR A 129 2.70 23.33 7.14
CA TYR A 129 3.80 22.35 6.97
C TYR A 129 3.37 21.09 6.20
N ILE A 130 2.13 20.63 6.42
CA ILE A 130 1.44 19.69 5.53
C ILE A 130 0.28 20.49 4.93
N PRO A 131 0.35 20.88 3.65
CA PRO A 131 -0.65 21.76 3.08
C PRO A 131 -1.92 21.01 2.70
N TYR A 132 -3.02 21.74 2.60
CA TYR A 132 -4.16 21.31 1.81
C TYR A 132 -3.98 21.84 0.39
N CYS A 133 -3.92 20.94 -0.57
CA CYS A 133 -3.68 21.24 -1.98
C CYS A 133 -4.88 20.88 -2.85
N GLN A 134 -5.04 21.61 -3.94
CA GLN A 134 -5.92 21.30 -5.07
C GLN A 134 -5.09 21.39 -6.35
N CYS A 135 -5.42 20.57 -7.34
CA CYS A 135 -4.80 20.67 -8.65
C CYS A 135 -5.67 21.49 -9.62
N ALA A 136 -5.13 22.60 -10.11
CA ALA A 136 -5.83 23.50 -11.02
C ALA A 136 -5.62 23.14 -12.50
N ASP A 137 -4.99 22.00 -12.79
CA ASP A 137 -4.76 21.54 -14.16
C ASP A 137 -6.07 21.28 -14.89
N LYS A 138 -6.10 21.71 -16.16
CA LYS A 138 -7.20 21.45 -17.07
C LYS A 138 -6.84 20.23 -17.91
N VAL A 139 -7.56 19.14 -17.70
CA VAL A 139 -7.32 17.84 -18.32
C VAL A 139 -8.45 17.47 -19.30
N GLU A 140 -8.20 16.49 -20.16
CA GLU A 140 -9.24 15.96 -21.07
C GLU A 140 -10.25 15.08 -20.34
N SER A 141 -9.79 14.39 -19.30
CA SER A 141 -10.60 13.58 -18.41
C SER A 141 -9.96 13.55 -17.03
N CYS A 142 -10.76 13.57 -15.96
CA CYS A 142 -10.23 13.45 -14.61
C CYS A 142 -9.72 12.02 -14.34
N PRO A 143 -8.67 11.87 -13.52
CA PRO A 143 -8.22 10.57 -13.04
C PRO A 143 -9.30 9.84 -12.22
N SER A 144 -9.24 8.51 -12.20
CA SER A 144 -10.25 7.65 -11.52
C SER A 144 -10.33 7.85 -9.99
N ASN A 145 -9.26 8.37 -9.42
CA ASN A 145 -9.06 8.74 -8.02
C ASN A 145 -9.65 10.11 -7.67
N CYS A 146 -10.07 10.90 -8.66
CA CYS A 146 -10.80 12.14 -8.44
C CYS A 146 -12.29 11.86 -8.19
N LYS A 147 -12.81 12.30 -7.04
CA LYS A 147 -14.22 12.09 -6.66
C LYS A 147 -15.14 13.09 -7.35
N GLU A 148 -14.73 14.34 -7.43
CA GLU A 148 -15.51 15.42 -8.02
C GLU A 148 -14.79 16.03 -9.23
N CYS A 149 -15.27 15.70 -10.43
CA CYS A 149 -14.72 16.19 -11.69
C CYS A 149 -15.62 17.29 -12.28
N GLY A 150 -15.14 18.53 -12.26
CA GLY A 150 -15.86 19.69 -12.80
C GLY A 150 -15.45 20.03 -14.23
N GLN A 151 -16.42 20.28 -15.11
CA GLN A 151 -16.14 20.84 -16.43
C GLN A 151 -15.72 22.31 -16.31
N VAL A 152 -14.71 22.72 -17.05
CA VAL A 152 -14.23 24.09 -17.14
C VAL A 152 -14.61 24.65 -18.51
N GLU A 153 -15.14 25.86 -18.54
CA GLU A 153 -15.48 26.56 -19.77
C GLU A 153 -14.23 26.71 -20.66
N SER A 154 -14.23 25.97 -21.77
CA SER A 154 -13.14 25.86 -22.74
C SER A 154 -13.64 25.19 -24.02
N ASP A 155 -12.99 25.52 -25.14
CA ASP A 155 -13.23 24.88 -26.44
C ASP A 155 -11.87 24.37 -26.99
N PRO A 156 -11.63 23.04 -27.05
CA PRO A 156 -12.54 21.95 -26.68
C PRO A 156 -12.79 21.87 -25.15
N PRO A 157 -13.87 21.18 -24.71
CA PRO A 157 -14.17 20.98 -23.30
C PRO A 157 -13.01 20.36 -22.51
N ARG A 158 -12.70 20.96 -21.36
CA ARG A 158 -11.73 20.46 -20.38
C ARG A 158 -12.39 20.25 -19.04
N TYR A 159 -11.75 19.45 -18.21
CA TYR A 159 -12.18 19.14 -16.86
C TYR A 159 -11.09 19.47 -15.85
N ARG A 160 -11.48 19.65 -14.60
CA ARG A 160 -10.59 19.86 -13.48
C ARG A 160 -11.09 19.07 -12.28
N CYS A 161 -10.17 18.40 -11.60
CA CYS A 161 -10.49 17.77 -10.33
C CYS A 161 -10.73 18.82 -9.24
N LEU A 162 -11.85 18.74 -8.53
CA LEU A 162 -12.23 19.68 -7.48
C LEU A 162 -11.87 19.19 -6.07
N ASP A 163 -11.39 17.94 -5.97
CA ASP A 163 -10.97 17.35 -4.71
C ASP A 163 -9.84 18.14 -4.03
N GLN A 164 -9.96 18.29 -2.72
CA GLN A 164 -8.89 18.81 -1.88
C GLN A 164 -8.12 17.64 -1.26
N PHE A 165 -6.80 17.67 -1.38
CA PHE A 165 -5.89 16.69 -0.83
C PHE A 165 -5.11 17.28 0.35
N HIS A 166 -5.08 16.57 1.48
CA HIS A 166 -4.21 16.94 2.59
C HIS A 166 -2.85 16.26 2.41
N GLY A 167 -1.86 17.03 1.97
CA GLY A 167 -0.54 16.54 1.58
C GLY A 167 0.01 17.30 0.38
N TYR A 168 1.24 16.99 0.00
CA TYR A 168 1.91 17.65 -1.12
C TYR A 168 1.31 17.23 -2.48
N PRO A 169 1.29 18.14 -3.47
CA PRO A 169 0.62 17.91 -4.74
C PRO A 169 1.28 16.84 -5.62
N GLY A 170 2.48 16.38 -5.26
CA GLY A 170 3.24 15.39 -6.02
C GLY A 170 4.07 16.00 -7.17
N PRO A 171 4.51 15.17 -8.13
CA PRO A 171 5.38 15.60 -9.21
C PRO A 171 4.66 16.51 -10.21
N LYS A 172 5.45 17.29 -10.95
CA LYS A 172 4.98 18.02 -12.13
C LYS A 172 4.68 17.04 -13.27
N CYS A 173 3.65 17.33 -14.05
CA CYS A 173 3.34 16.56 -15.26
C CYS A 173 4.34 16.89 -16.36
N THR A 174 4.71 18.16 -16.51
CA THR A 174 5.68 18.60 -17.50
C THR A 174 7.10 18.49 -16.92
N PRO A 175 8.00 17.71 -17.53
CA PRO A 175 9.40 17.66 -17.11
C PRO A 175 10.07 19.03 -17.27
N TRP A 176 10.98 19.40 -16.37
CA TRP A 176 11.71 20.68 -16.41
C TRP A 176 12.58 20.88 -17.67
N ILE A 177 12.80 19.82 -18.46
CA ILE A 177 13.68 19.83 -19.65
C ILE A 177 12.94 20.38 -20.89
N SER A 178 11.61 20.55 -20.85
CA SER A 178 10.79 20.90 -22.02
C SER A 178 10.88 22.36 -22.49
N LYS A 179 11.73 23.21 -21.88
CA LYS A 179 12.00 24.57 -22.40
C LYS A 179 13.28 24.57 -23.23
N GLY A 180 13.22 23.95 -24.41
CA GLY A 180 14.19 24.14 -25.50
C GLY A 180 13.46 24.79 -26.69
N ASN A 181 14.01 25.90 -27.18
CA ASN A 181 13.47 26.77 -28.24
C ASN A 181 12.99 26.06 -29.50
#